data_AF-A0A8T2Z5W8-F1
#
_entry.id   AF-A0A8T2Z5W8-F1
#
_cell.length_a   1.000
_cell.length_b   1.000
_cell.length_c   1.000
_cell.angle_alpha   90.00
_cell.angle_beta   90.00
_cell.angle_gamma   90.00
#
_symmetry.space_group_name_H-M   'P 1'
#
loop_
_entity.id
_entity.type
_entity.pdbx_description
1 polymer ?
#
loop_
_entity_poly.entity_id
_entity_poly.type
_entity_poly.pdbx_seq_one_letter_code
_entity_poly.pdbx_strand_id
1 'polypeptide(L)'
;MLLQRQEDGHARLKRCILIGDHHQLPPSWKNMAFQKYSHMDQSLFTRFVRLGIPYIELNAQGRARPSIAKLYNWRYRDLGDLPYVKEGAIFKNANAGFSYDYQLVGVPDYHGRGETAPSPWFYQNEGEAEYIVATVDKFQGQQNDFILLSLPTFQHLLQRPDRLALNFGEVSTYTERQVEDIGHPYFVSSVEEMGHIVMDKMNQLHQARMMSYQHEHYIAYPSDGPAPAKGAIINDTPDENEAEESKQIDDIPIGEDNQAEESKEMDAIPSGEDGDLQPDNQLNGEKVSEACPNDEDGKPPSGANGETSMEE
;
A
#
# COMPACT_ATOMS: atom_id res chain seq x y z
N MET A 1 36.73 8.17 -0.29
CA MET A 1 37.65 7.84 -1.41
C MET A 1 37.15 8.56 -2.65
N LEU A 2 38.00 9.27 -3.39
CA LEU A 2 37.63 9.86 -4.69
C LEU A 2 38.04 8.88 -5.78
N LEU A 3 37.18 8.65 -6.77
CA LEU A 3 37.36 7.59 -7.80
C LEU A 3 38.42 7.90 -8.86
N GLN A 4 39.10 9.05 -8.78
CA GLN A 4 40.10 9.49 -9.76
C GLN A 4 41.24 10.27 -9.10
N ARG A 5 42.43 10.18 -9.70
CA ARG A 5 43.58 11.02 -9.33
C ARG A 5 43.40 12.43 -9.87
N GLN A 6 44.04 13.39 -9.20
CA GLN A 6 44.13 14.77 -9.68
C GLN A 6 45.02 14.84 -10.94
N GLU A 7 44.76 15.84 -11.77
CA GLU A 7 45.57 16.18 -12.95
C GLU A 7 46.10 17.59 -12.72
N ASP A 8 47.43 17.75 -12.77
CA ASP A 8 48.13 19.01 -12.51
C ASP A 8 47.75 19.70 -11.18
N GLY A 9 47.49 18.91 -10.14
CA GLY A 9 47.10 19.43 -8.81
C GLY A 9 45.63 19.86 -8.70
N HIS A 10 44.82 19.65 -9.74
CA HIS A 10 43.41 20.02 -9.76
C HIS A 10 42.47 18.81 -9.92
N ALA A 11 41.23 18.97 -9.45
CA ALA A 11 40.19 17.98 -9.69
C ALA A 11 39.78 17.98 -11.17
N ARG A 12 39.75 16.80 -11.80
CA ARG A 12 39.34 16.65 -13.21
C ARG A 12 37.83 16.84 -13.44
N LEU A 13 37.03 16.74 -12.37
CA LEU A 13 35.57 16.80 -12.43
C LEU A 13 35.10 18.20 -12.84
N LYS A 14 34.43 18.29 -13.99
CA LYS A 14 33.91 19.56 -14.53
C LYS A 14 32.44 19.81 -14.24
N ARG A 15 31.64 18.75 -14.10
CA ARG A 15 30.19 18.84 -13.87
C ARG A 15 29.76 17.76 -12.88
N CYS A 16 28.86 18.12 -11.98
CA CYS A 16 28.17 17.22 -11.07
C CYS A 16 26.67 17.51 -11.20
N ILE A 17 25.89 16.49 -11.56
CA ILE A 17 24.43 16.59 -11.68
C ILE A 17 23.87 15.68 -10.61
N LEU A 18 23.09 16.25 -9.69
CA LEU A 18 22.39 15.52 -8.64
C LEU A 18 20.90 15.57 -8.95
N ILE A 19 20.29 14.41 -9.14
CA ILE A 19 18.85 14.26 -9.34
C ILE A 19 18.33 13.48 -8.14
N GLY A 20 17.33 14.04 -7.47
CA GLY A 20 16.76 13.43 -6.27
C GLY A 20 15.54 14.20 -5.81
N ASP A 21 14.92 13.68 -4.76
CA ASP A 21 13.73 14.27 -4.15
C ASP A 21 13.94 14.34 -2.63
N HIS A 22 13.99 15.56 -2.11
CA HIS A 22 14.24 15.82 -0.69
C HIS A 22 12.94 15.87 0.14
N HIS A 23 11.78 15.69 -0.51
CA HIS A 23 10.49 15.51 0.15
C HIS A 23 10.12 14.04 0.37
N GLN A 24 10.87 13.11 -0.22
CA GLN A 24 10.74 11.67 -0.03
C GLN A 24 11.66 11.14 1.09
N LEU A 25 11.69 9.80 1.25
CA LEU A 25 12.41 9.12 2.31
C LEU A 25 13.91 9.48 2.31
N PRO A 26 14.50 9.79 3.47
CA PRO A 26 15.94 9.97 3.60
C PRO A 26 16.68 8.63 3.49
N PRO A 27 18.02 8.65 3.31
CA PRO A 27 18.87 7.47 3.48
C PRO A 27 18.53 6.68 4.75
N SER A 28 18.39 5.36 4.62
CA SER A 28 18.07 4.47 5.73
C SER A 28 19.27 4.27 6.66
N TRP A 29 19.05 4.33 7.98
CA TRP A 29 20.06 4.07 9.01
C TRP A 29 19.65 2.93 9.92
N LYS A 30 20.55 1.97 10.13
CA LYS A 30 20.29 0.82 10.99
C LYS A 30 20.17 1.21 12.46
N ASN A 31 21.04 2.11 12.91
CA ASN A 31 21.02 2.59 14.28
C ASN A 31 20.41 4.00 14.30
N MET A 32 19.16 4.05 14.78
CA MET A 32 18.37 5.27 14.90
C MET A 32 19.01 6.32 15.83
N ALA A 33 19.95 5.95 16.71
CA ALA A 33 20.67 6.90 17.54
C ALA A 33 21.52 7.87 16.69
N PHE A 34 22.22 7.39 15.66
CA PHE A 34 23.00 8.26 14.77
C PHE A 34 22.11 9.16 13.91
N GLN A 35 20.93 8.67 13.53
CA GLN A 35 19.93 9.51 12.89
C GLN A 35 19.47 10.63 13.83
N LYS A 36 19.07 10.29 15.06
CA LYS A 36 18.50 11.24 16.02
C LYS A 36 19.51 12.28 16.53
N TYR A 37 20.72 11.86 16.87
CA TYR A 37 21.71 12.74 17.51
C TYR A 37 22.66 13.41 16.51
N SER A 38 23.00 12.75 15.40
CA SER A 38 24.00 13.24 14.45
C SER A 38 23.43 13.65 13.09
N HIS A 39 22.11 13.46 12.87
CA HIS A 39 21.45 13.71 11.59
C HIS A 39 22.14 13.01 10.41
N MET A 40 22.57 11.77 10.64
CA MET A 40 23.30 11.00 9.63
C MET A 40 22.44 10.66 8.40
N ASP A 41 21.12 10.74 8.54
CA ASP A 41 20.09 10.62 7.48
C ASP A 41 20.02 11.81 6.53
N GLN A 42 20.77 12.87 6.77
CA GLN A 42 20.82 13.96 5.81
C GLN A 42 21.71 13.62 4.60
N SER A 43 21.06 13.46 3.44
CA SER A 43 21.78 13.35 2.18
C SER A 43 22.50 14.67 1.81
N LEU A 44 23.56 14.56 1.00
CA LEU A 44 24.24 15.73 0.42
C LEU A 44 23.26 16.62 -0.35
N PHE A 45 22.33 16.01 -1.08
CA PHE A 45 21.29 16.69 -1.86
C PHE A 45 20.36 17.53 -0.96
N THR A 46 19.79 16.91 0.08
CA THR A 46 18.93 17.59 1.06
C THR A 46 19.68 18.73 1.75
N ARG A 47 20.96 18.53 2.08
CA ARG A 47 21.80 19.57 2.67
C ARG A 47 21.99 20.75 1.71
N PHE A 48 22.22 20.51 0.43
CA PHE A 48 22.36 21.55 -0.58
C PHE A 48 21.08 22.37 -0.74
N VAL A 49 19.92 21.71 -0.78
CA VAL A 49 18.62 22.40 -0.82
C VAL A 49 18.44 23.26 0.44
N ARG A 50 18.72 22.72 1.64
CA ARG A 50 18.62 23.47 2.90
C ARG A 50 19.54 24.69 2.96
N LEU A 51 20.70 24.64 2.33
CA LEU A 51 21.65 25.76 2.24
C LEU A 51 21.26 26.80 1.17
N GLY A 52 20.12 26.64 0.50
CA GLY A 52 19.62 27.58 -0.49
C GLY A 52 20.32 27.50 -1.84
N ILE A 53 20.99 26.38 -2.15
CA ILE A 53 21.56 26.17 -3.49
C ILE A 53 20.41 26.12 -4.50
N PRO A 54 20.47 26.90 -5.59
CA PRO A 54 19.41 26.92 -6.59
C PRO A 54 19.29 25.55 -7.25
N TYR A 55 18.05 25.09 -7.40
CA TYR A 55 17.72 23.83 -8.06
C TYR A 55 16.53 24.01 -8.99
N ILE A 56 16.39 23.07 -9.91
CA ILE A 56 15.24 22.99 -10.83
C ILE A 56 14.28 21.95 -10.26
N GLU A 57 13.04 22.36 -10.04
CA GLU A 57 11.97 21.49 -9.58
C GLU A 57 11.09 21.14 -10.79
N LEU A 58 10.91 19.86 -11.06
CA LEU A 58 10.02 19.40 -12.13
C LEU A 58 8.57 19.48 -11.64
N ASN A 59 7.69 20.03 -12.46
CA ASN A 59 6.35 20.42 -12.05
C ASN A 59 5.22 19.65 -12.78
N ALA A 60 5.53 18.56 -13.48
CA ALA A 60 4.54 17.75 -14.18
C ALA A 60 4.81 16.24 -14.02
N GLN A 61 3.87 15.53 -13.40
CA GLN A 61 3.93 14.08 -13.20
C GLN A 61 3.28 13.32 -14.37
N GLY A 62 3.77 12.12 -14.66
CA GLY A 62 3.32 11.27 -15.76
C GLY A 62 2.73 9.90 -15.34
N ARG A 63 2.75 9.57 -14.05
CA ARG A 63 2.53 8.18 -13.61
C ARG A 63 1.15 7.93 -13.03
N ALA A 64 0.64 8.85 -12.22
CA ALA A 64 -0.57 8.66 -11.43
C ALA A 64 -1.78 9.35 -12.06
N ARG A 65 -2.99 8.91 -11.70
CA ARG A 65 -4.21 9.64 -12.01
C ARG A 65 -4.19 11.02 -11.31
N PRO A 66 -4.75 12.08 -11.91
CA PRO A 66 -4.80 13.41 -11.27
C PRO A 66 -5.50 13.41 -9.91
N SER A 67 -6.51 12.55 -9.74
CA SER A 67 -7.22 12.31 -8.47
C SER A 67 -6.30 11.80 -7.36
N ILE A 68 -5.39 10.88 -7.67
CA ILE A 68 -4.39 10.33 -6.74
C ILE A 68 -3.25 11.32 -6.54
N ALA A 69 -2.81 12.02 -7.59
CA ALA A 69 -1.74 13.01 -7.50
C ALA A 69 -2.04 14.14 -6.49
N LYS A 70 -3.32 14.51 -6.35
CA LYS A 70 -3.79 15.45 -5.33
C LYS A 70 -3.48 15.04 -3.88
N LEU A 71 -3.24 13.76 -3.61
CA LEU A 71 -2.91 13.28 -2.27
C LEU A 71 -1.50 13.68 -1.83
N TYR A 72 -0.59 13.97 -2.78
CA TYR A 72 0.81 14.29 -2.47
C TYR A 72 1.32 15.58 -3.13
N ASN A 73 0.63 16.13 -4.14
CA ASN A 73 1.15 17.28 -4.90
C ASN A 73 1.29 18.56 -4.06
N TRP A 74 0.52 18.72 -2.98
CA TRP A 74 0.62 19.81 -2.00
C TRP A 74 2.02 19.92 -1.37
N ARG A 75 2.80 18.83 -1.40
CA ARG A 75 4.16 18.80 -0.86
C ARG A 75 5.18 19.50 -1.76
N TYR A 76 4.86 19.66 -3.04
CA TYR A 76 5.71 20.17 -4.10
C TYR A 76 5.20 21.52 -4.62
N ARG A 77 6.08 22.31 -5.22
CA ARG A 77 5.67 23.58 -5.84
C ARG A 77 5.08 23.33 -7.22
N ASP A 78 3.83 23.75 -7.40
CA ASP A 78 3.12 23.75 -8.69
C ASP A 78 3.12 22.40 -9.42
N LEU A 79 3.14 21.28 -8.69
CA LEU A 79 3.12 19.93 -9.29
C LEU A 79 1.75 19.63 -9.92
N GLY A 80 1.70 19.68 -11.25
CA GLY A 80 0.57 19.27 -12.07
C GLY A 80 0.81 17.95 -12.80
N ASP A 81 0.03 17.73 -13.86
CA ASP A 81 0.05 16.49 -14.66
C ASP A 81 0.44 16.77 -16.12
N LEU A 82 1.18 15.84 -16.73
CA LEU A 82 1.47 15.87 -18.15
C LEU A 82 0.20 15.68 -19.01
N PRO A 83 0.14 16.21 -20.25
CA PRO A 83 -1.06 16.15 -21.09
C PRO A 83 -1.62 14.73 -21.29
N TYR A 84 -0.75 13.73 -21.50
CA TYR A 84 -1.18 12.36 -21.71
C TYR A 84 -1.87 11.74 -20.48
N VAL A 85 -1.55 12.21 -19.27
CA VAL A 85 -2.22 11.77 -18.04
C VAL A 85 -3.67 12.28 -18.01
N LYS A 86 -3.91 13.48 -18.52
CA LYS A 86 -5.24 14.10 -18.56
C LYS A 86 -6.11 13.52 -19.68
N GLU A 87 -5.48 13.11 -20.78
CA GLU A 87 -6.19 12.70 -22.00
C GLU A 87 -6.38 11.18 -22.09
N GLY A 88 -5.38 10.40 -21.65
CA GLY A 88 -5.33 8.96 -21.83
C GLY A 88 -6.45 8.20 -21.13
N ALA A 89 -7.10 7.27 -21.86
CA ALA A 89 -8.19 6.46 -21.35
C ALA A 89 -7.81 5.62 -20.11
N ILE A 90 -6.54 5.17 -20.02
CA ILE A 90 -6.02 4.44 -18.87
C ILE A 90 -6.16 5.20 -17.54
N PHE A 91 -6.13 6.54 -17.57
CA PHE A 91 -6.30 7.39 -16.38
C PHE A 91 -7.76 7.80 -16.13
N LYS A 92 -8.66 7.50 -17.06
CA LYS A 92 -10.09 7.84 -17.00
C LYS A 92 -11.00 6.66 -16.69
N ASN A 93 -10.58 5.43 -16.96
CA ASN A 93 -11.39 4.25 -16.63
C ASN A 93 -11.28 3.93 -15.14
N ALA A 94 -12.36 3.56 -14.48
CA ALA A 94 -12.37 3.21 -13.07
C ALA A 94 -11.60 1.90 -12.77
N ASN A 95 -11.36 1.65 -11.49
CA ASN A 95 -10.87 0.37 -11.01
C ASN A 95 -12.04 -0.62 -10.99
N ALA A 96 -11.98 -1.68 -11.80
CA ALA A 96 -13.06 -2.65 -11.89
C ALA A 96 -13.34 -3.31 -10.53
N GLY A 97 -14.61 -3.42 -10.16
CA GLY A 97 -15.06 -3.98 -8.89
C GLY A 97 -14.97 -3.03 -7.70
N PHE A 98 -14.42 -1.82 -7.85
CA PHE A 98 -14.33 -0.79 -6.82
C PHE A 98 -15.05 0.49 -7.25
N SER A 99 -15.71 1.14 -6.28
CA SER A 99 -16.47 2.36 -6.55
C SER A 99 -15.57 3.60 -6.64
N TYR A 100 -14.42 3.56 -5.97
CA TYR A 100 -13.46 4.66 -5.90
C TYR A 100 -12.07 4.22 -6.38
N ASP A 101 -11.33 5.16 -6.97
CA ASP A 101 -9.94 4.94 -7.41
C ASP A 101 -8.91 4.95 -6.28
N TYR A 102 -9.28 5.50 -5.13
CA TYR A 102 -8.60 5.37 -3.85
C TYR A 102 -9.62 5.46 -2.71
N GLN A 103 -9.39 4.76 -1.61
CA GLN A 103 -10.29 4.83 -0.47
C GLN A 103 -9.49 4.59 0.80
N LEU A 104 -9.73 5.40 1.83
CA LEU A 104 -9.30 5.07 3.19
C LEU A 104 -10.36 4.16 3.77
N VAL A 105 -9.96 2.99 4.25
CA VAL A 105 -10.89 2.03 4.86
C VAL A 105 -10.63 1.99 6.36
N GLY A 106 -11.65 2.32 7.15
CA GLY A 106 -11.63 2.17 8.60
C GLY A 106 -11.81 0.70 8.97
N VAL A 107 -10.79 0.11 9.59
CA VAL A 107 -10.85 -1.26 10.09
C VAL A 107 -11.07 -1.20 11.60
N PRO A 108 -12.25 -1.60 12.11
CA PRO A 108 -12.50 -1.66 13.54
C PRO A 108 -11.70 -2.79 14.21
N ASP A 109 -11.68 -2.82 15.54
CA ASP A 109 -11.06 -3.90 16.30
C ASP A 109 -11.60 -5.27 15.87
N TYR A 110 -10.69 -6.18 15.54
CA TYR A 110 -10.98 -7.54 15.12
C TYR A 110 -10.77 -8.50 16.29
N HIS A 111 -11.79 -9.30 16.63
CA HIS A 111 -11.83 -10.09 17.87
C HIS A 111 -11.53 -9.26 19.14
N GLY A 112 -11.96 -7.99 19.15
CA GLY A 112 -11.72 -7.05 20.25
C GLY A 112 -10.27 -6.57 20.36
N ARG A 113 -9.47 -6.71 19.30
CA ARG A 113 -8.07 -6.26 19.23
C ARG A 113 -7.83 -5.40 18.00
N GLY A 114 -7.16 -4.27 18.20
CA GLY A 114 -6.60 -3.44 17.13
C GLY A 114 -5.12 -3.79 16.90
N GLU A 115 -4.24 -2.79 17.02
CA GLU A 115 -2.78 -3.00 16.98
C GLU A 115 -2.32 -3.88 18.17
N THR A 116 -1.48 -4.86 17.87
CA THR A 116 -0.86 -5.75 18.85
C THR A 116 0.65 -5.85 18.62
N ALA A 117 1.41 -6.25 19.65
CA ALA A 117 2.84 -6.44 19.56
C ALA A 117 3.28 -7.76 20.24
N PRO A 118 3.30 -8.89 19.51
CA PRO A 118 3.72 -10.20 20.02
C PRO A 118 5.13 -10.22 20.60
N SER A 119 6.03 -9.41 20.06
CA SER A 119 7.37 -9.17 20.59
C SER A 119 7.69 -7.67 20.53
N PRO A 120 8.62 -7.17 21.37
CA PRO A 120 8.97 -5.76 21.38
C PRO A 120 9.33 -5.27 19.98
N TRP A 121 8.75 -4.13 19.58
CA TRP A 121 8.95 -3.48 18.28
C TRP A 121 8.40 -4.24 17.06
N PHE A 122 7.68 -5.34 17.26
CA PHE A 122 6.99 -6.10 16.21
C PHE A 122 5.50 -5.77 16.24
N TYR A 123 5.12 -4.64 15.65
CA TYR A 123 3.73 -4.19 15.58
C TYR A 123 2.99 -4.89 14.45
N GLN A 124 1.77 -5.35 14.73
CA GLN A 124 0.89 -5.99 13.76
C GLN A 124 -0.58 -5.60 14.02
N ASN A 125 -1.40 -5.64 12.98
CA ASN A 125 -2.84 -5.54 13.09
C ASN A 125 -3.47 -6.70 12.30
N GLU A 126 -4.00 -7.69 13.03
CA GLU A 126 -4.60 -8.90 12.42
C GLU A 126 -5.83 -8.55 11.59
N GLY A 127 -6.67 -7.63 12.06
CA GLY A 127 -7.87 -7.20 11.33
C GLY A 127 -7.53 -6.53 10.02
N GLU A 128 -6.55 -5.62 10.01
CA GLU A 128 -6.08 -4.98 8.77
C GLU A 128 -5.45 -5.99 7.81
N ALA A 129 -4.65 -6.93 8.33
CA ALA A 129 -4.01 -7.96 7.52
C ALA A 129 -5.04 -8.87 6.83
N GLU A 130 -6.01 -9.40 7.57
CA GLU A 130 -7.10 -10.22 7.03
C GLU A 130 -7.93 -9.45 6.00
N TYR A 131 -8.23 -8.17 6.27
CA TYR A 131 -8.98 -7.32 5.34
C TYR A 131 -8.23 -7.10 4.02
N ILE A 132 -6.91 -6.87 4.10
CA ILE A 132 -6.03 -6.71 2.94
C ILE A 132 -5.98 -8.01 2.13
N VAL A 133 -5.73 -9.15 2.79
CA VAL A 133 -5.66 -10.47 2.13
C VAL A 133 -6.99 -10.78 1.44
N ALA A 134 -8.12 -10.63 2.14
CA ALA A 134 -9.43 -10.82 1.55
C ALA A 134 -9.66 -9.91 0.33
N THR A 135 -9.23 -8.65 0.42
CA THR A 135 -9.33 -7.72 -0.72
C THR A 135 -8.46 -8.18 -1.89
N VAL A 136 -7.23 -8.63 -1.67
CA VAL A 136 -6.32 -9.11 -2.72
C VAL A 136 -6.80 -10.44 -3.32
N ASP A 137 -7.30 -11.36 -2.50
CA ASP A 137 -7.77 -12.69 -2.92
C ASP A 137 -8.94 -12.59 -3.89
N LYS A 138 -9.81 -11.59 -3.73
CA LYS A 138 -10.83 -11.25 -4.71
C LYS A 138 -10.25 -10.96 -6.11
N PHE A 139 -8.99 -10.51 -6.19
CA PHE A 139 -8.34 -10.04 -7.42
C PHE A 139 -7.02 -10.74 -7.75
N GLN A 140 -6.76 -11.94 -7.21
CA GLN A 140 -5.59 -12.74 -7.58
C GLN A 140 -5.53 -12.92 -9.11
N GLY A 141 -4.45 -12.43 -9.74
CA GLY A 141 -4.22 -12.47 -11.19
C GLY A 141 -4.09 -11.11 -11.88
N GLN A 142 -4.24 -9.98 -11.17
CA GLN A 142 -4.03 -8.63 -11.72
C GLN A 142 -2.57 -8.17 -11.56
N GLN A 143 -1.98 -7.56 -12.61
CA GLN A 143 -0.63 -6.97 -12.55
C GLN A 143 -0.61 -5.73 -11.62
N ASN A 144 0.57 -5.47 -11.04
CA ASN A 144 0.88 -4.53 -9.94
C ASN A 144 0.54 -3.03 -10.19
N ASP A 145 -0.75 -2.67 -10.30
CA ASP A 145 -1.20 -1.27 -10.37
C ASP A 145 -1.87 -0.77 -9.07
N PHE A 146 -2.07 -1.65 -8.08
CA PHE A 146 -2.75 -1.33 -6.82
C PHE A 146 -1.78 -1.29 -5.65
N ILE A 147 -1.91 -0.25 -4.82
CA ILE A 147 -1.17 -0.11 -3.57
C ILE A 147 -2.20 -0.11 -2.43
N LEU A 148 -2.04 -1.04 -1.49
CA LEU A 148 -2.79 -1.07 -0.23
C LEU A 148 -1.86 -0.57 0.87
N LEU A 149 -2.26 0.48 1.57
CA LEU A 149 -1.48 1.10 2.65
C LEU A 149 -2.31 1.14 3.93
N SER A 150 -1.68 0.78 5.04
CA SER A 150 -2.07 1.20 6.39
C SER A 150 -1.30 2.49 6.72
N LEU A 151 -1.82 3.32 7.64
CA LEU A 151 -1.24 4.58 8.17
C LEU A 151 -1.60 5.89 7.43
N PRO A 152 -1.14 7.05 7.97
CA PRO A 152 -1.92 8.04 8.70
C PRO A 152 -2.73 8.99 7.79
N THR A 153 -3.78 9.56 8.39
CA THR A 153 -4.89 10.22 7.70
C THR A 153 -4.53 11.58 7.11
N PHE A 154 -4.80 11.74 5.81
CA PHE A 154 -4.81 13.02 5.10
C PHE A 154 -6.26 13.53 4.99
N GLN A 155 -6.53 14.82 5.17
CA GLN A 155 -7.91 15.37 5.17
C GLN A 155 -8.66 15.07 3.86
N HIS A 156 -7.94 14.98 2.73
CA HIS A 156 -8.57 14.58 1.46
C HIS A 156 -9.04 13.12 1.45
N LEU A 157 -8.39 12.23 2.20
CA LEU A 157 -8.83 10.83 2.31
C LEU A 157 -10.16 10.72 3.08
N LEU A 158 -10.43 11.65 4.01
CA LEU A 158 -11.68 11.72 4.77
C LEU A 158 -12.88 12.28 3.97
N GLN A 159 -12.67 12.74 2.75
CA GLN A 159 -13.77 13.22 1.89
C GLN A 159 -14.59 12.08 1.28
N ARG A 160 -14.09 10.84 1.38
CA ARG A 160 -14.75 9.63 0.87
C ARG A 160 -15.24 8.76 2.05
N PRO A 161 -16.26 7.92 1.84
CA PRO A 161 -16.69 6.96 2.86
C PRO A 161 -15.52 6.09 3.31
N ASP A 162 -15.48 5.78 4.60
CA ASP A 162 -14.46 4.96 5.25
C ASP A 162 -14.76 3.44 5.18
N ARG A 163 -15.90 3.05 4.60
CA ARG A 163 -16.23 1.64 4.33
C ARG A 163 -15.92 1.28 2.89
N LEU A 164 -15.25 0.15 2.68
CA LEU A 164 -14.87 -0.31 1.34
C LEU A 164 -16.12 -0.42 0.44
N ALA A 165 -16.11 0.29 -0.69
CA ALA A 165 -17.23 0.35 -1.61
C ALA A 165 -16.97 -0.49 -2.87
N LEU A 166 -17.67 -1.61 -3.01
CA LEU A 166 -17.50 -2.59 -4.09
C LEU A 166 -18.63 -2.51 -5.12
N ASN A 167 -18.30 -2.71 -6.40
CA ASN A 167 -19.27 -2.85 -7.48
C ASN A 167 -19.35 -4.32 -7.92
N PHE A 168 -20.36 -5.06 -7.44
CA PHE A 168 -20.47 -6.50 -7.72
C PHE A 168 -20.89 -6.85 -9.16
N GLY A 169 -21.46 -5.89 -9.90
CA GLY A 169 -21.79 -6.05 -11.32
C GLY A 169 -20.56 -6.14 -12.23
N GLU A 170 -19.39 -5.72 -11.74
CA GLU A 170 -18.15 -5.75 -12.50
C GLU A 170 -17.35 -7.01 -12.14
N VAL A 171 -17.52 -8.04 -12.96
CA VAL A 171 -16.84 -9.34 -12.79
C VAL A 171 -15.55 -9.47 -13.60
N SER A 172 -15.29 -8.52 -14.51
CA SER A 172 -14.08 -8.45 -15.33
C SER A 172 -12.98 -7.68 -14.61
N THR A 173 -11.72 -7.92 -14.99
CA THR A 173 -10.56 -7.12 -14.56
C THR A 173 -10.55 -5.72 -15.19
N TYR A 174 -11.41 -5.49 -16.19
CA TYR A 174 -11.54 -4.23 -16.91
C TYR A 174 -12.98 -3.71 -16.83
N THR A 175 -13.11 -2.38 -16.74
CA THR A 175 -14.39 -1.67 -16.84
C THR A 175 -14.26 -0.47 -17.77
N GLU A 176 -15.33 -0.19 -18.52
CA GLU A 176 -15.47 1.06 -19.31
C GLU A 176 -16.05 2.21 -18.47
N ARG A 177 -16.44 1.92 -17.22
CA ARG A 177 -16.92 2.94 -16.27
C ARG A 177 -15.86 4.01 -16.10
N GLN A 178 -16.29 5.27 -16.10
CA GLN A 178 -15.39 6.40 -15.84
C GLN A 178 -14.99 6.45 -14.36
N VAL A 179 -13.80 6.96 -14.07
CA VAL A 179 -13.20 6.96 -12.73
C VAL A 179 -13.99 7.80 -11.72
N GLU A 180 -14.74 8.80 -12.20
CA GLU A 180 -15.63 9.63 -11.39
C GLU A 180 -17.01 8.98 -11.15
N ASP A 181 -17.38 7.95 -11.91
CA ASP A 181 -18.64 7.24 -11.75
C ASP A 181 -18.49 6.16 -10.69
N ILE A 182 -19.19 6.33 -9.56
CA ILE A 182 -19.16 5.40 -8.42
C ILE A 182 -19.96 4.12 -8.66
N GLY A 183 -20.82 4.07 -9.68
CA GLY A 183 -21.68 2.92 -9.96
C GLY A 183 -22.74 2.69 -8.88
N HIS A 184 -22.91 1.43 -8.48
CA HIS A 184 -23.87 0.99 -7.46
C HIS A 184 -23.11 0.39 -6.26
N PRO A 185 -22.56 1.25 -5.39
CA PRO A 185 -21.64 0.82 -4.35
C PRO A 185 -22.33 -0.07 -3.31
N TYR A 186 -21.73 -1.22 -3.07
CA TYR A 186 -21.99 -2.04 -1.89
C TYR A 186 -20.91 -1.77 -0.84
N PHE A 187 -21.32 -1.29 0.34
CA PHE A 187 -20.40 -0.95 1.42
C PHE A 187 -20.19 -2.14 2.35
N VAL A 188 -18.95 -2.62 2.40
CA VAL A 188 -18.54 -3.70 3.32
C VAL A 188 -18.48 -3.15 4.75
N SER A 189 -19.09 -3.85 5.68
CA SER A 189 -19.26 -3.43 7.07
C SER A 189 -18.22 -4.01 8.02
N SER A 190 -17.62 -5.15 7.71
CA SER A 190 -16.60 -5.78 8.56
C SER A 190 -15.62 -6.68 7.79
N VAL A 191 -14.56 -7.11 8.48
CA VAL A 191 -13.56 -8.07 7.98
C VAL A 191 -14.23 -9.41 7.65
N GLU A 192 -15.13 -9.87 8.52
CA GLU A 192 -15.85 -11.14 8.35
C GLU A 192 -16.77 -11.10 7.13
N GLU A 193 -17.47 -9.99 6.91
CA GLU A 193 -18.28 -9.79 5.72
C GLU A 193 -17.43 -9.84 4.44
N MET A 194 -16.27 -9.20 4.46
CA MET A 194 -15.32 -9.26 3.34
C MET A 194 -14.87 -10.71 3.08
N GLY A 195 -14.55 -11.45 4.14
CA GLY A 195 -14.20 -12.88 4.03
C GLY A 195 -15.30 -13.72 3.39
N HIS A 196 -16.56 -13.51 3.78
CA HIS A 196 -17.71 -14.19 3.16
C HIS A 196 -17.87 -13.84 1.68
N ILE A 197 -17.74 -12.56 1.31
CA ILE A 197 -17.81 -12.10 -0.09
C ILE A 197 -16.76 -12.81 -0.96
N VAL A 198 -15.53 -12.93 -0.44
CA VAL A 198 -14.41 -13.58 -1.14
C VAL A 198 -14.65 -15.07 -1.29
N MET A 199 -15.05 -15.73 -0.20
CA MET A 199 -15.35 -17.17 -0.21
C MET A 199 -16.46 -17.52 -1.22
N ASP A 200 -17.53 -16.74 -1.24
CA ASP A 200 -18.63 -16.91 -2.19
C ASP A 200 -18.14 -16.73 -3.64
N LYS A 201 -17.28 -15.75 -3.90
CA LYS A 201 -16.69 -15.54 -5.24
C LYS A 201 -15.74 -16.66 -5.66
N MET A 202 -14.91 -17.15 -4.74
CA MET A 202 -14.03 -18.29 -5.01
C MET A 202 -14.84 -19.55 -5.33
N ASN A 203 -15.90 -19.81 -4.57
CA ASN A 203 -16.80 -20.94 -4.82
C ASN A 203 -17.51 -20.82 -6.18
N GLN A 204 -17.99 -19.62 -6.54
CA GLN A 204 -18.60 -19.37 -7.86
C GLN A 204 -17.60 -19.61 -9.00
N LEU A 205 -16.37 -19.12 -8.88
CA LEU A 205 -15.31 -19.33 -9.88
C LEU A 205 -14.95 -20.81 -10.01
N HIS A 206 -14.82 -21.52 -8.89
CA HIS A 206 -14.55 -22.95 -8.88
C HIS A 206 -15.67 -23.73 -9.59
N GLN A 207 -16.93 -23.45 -9.27
CA GLN A 207 -18.09 -24.08 -9.92
C GLN A 207 -18.13 -23.79 -11.42
N ALA A 208 -17.91 -22.54 -11.83
CA ALA A 208 -17.88 -22.16 -13.24
C ALA A 208 -16.77 -22.89 -14.01
N ARG A 209 -15.58 -23.03 -13.40
CA ARG A 209 -14.45 -23.77 -13.97
C ARG A 209 -14.73 -25.27 -14.06
N MET A 210 -15.39 -25.86 -13.06
CA MET A 210 -15.82 -27.26 -13.11
C MET A 210 -16.86 -27.48 -14.21
N MET A 211 -17.82 -26.57 -14.39
CA MET A 211 -18.78 -26.63 -15.50
C MET A 211 -18.11 -26.46 -16.86
N SER A 212 -17.09 -25.59 -16.99
CA SER A 212 -16.36 -25.46 -18.26
C SER A 212 -15.58 -26.72 -18.61
N TYR A 213 -14.92 -27.36 -17.63
CA TYR A 213 -14.24 -28.64 -17.86
C TYR A 213 -15.23 -29.75 -18.26
N GLN A 214 -16.40 -29.82 -17.61
CA GLN A 214 -17.45 -30.77 -17.98
C GLN A 214 -18.01 -30.48 -19.37
N HIS A 215 -18.20 -29.21 -19.72
CA HIS A 215 -18.69 -28.80 -21.05
C HIS A 215 -17.69 -29.11 -22.16
N GLU A 216 -16.40 -28.82 -21.97
CA GLU A 216 -15.34 -29.18 -22.92
C GLU A 216 -15.25 -30.71 -23.10
N HIS A 217 -15.38 -31.48 -22.02
CA HIS A 217 -15.38 -32.94 -22.09
C HIS A 217 -16.63 -33.50 -22.79
N TYR A 218 -17.77 -32.80 -22.71
CA TYR A 218 -19.01 -33.14 -23.43
C TYR A 218 -18.95 -32.76 -24.91
N ILE A 219 -18.33 -31.63 -25.26
CA ILE A 219 -18.14 -31.18 -26.65
C ILE A 219 -17.07 -32.02 -27.38
N ALA A 220 -16.00 -32.44 -26.68
CA ALA A 220 -14.93 -33.26 -27.25
C ALA A 220 -15.38 -34.69 -27.61
N TYR A 221 -16.49 -35.15 -27.04
CA TYR A 221 -17.11 -36.45 -27.34
C TYR A 221 -18.61 -36.27 -27.57
N PRO A 222 -19.06 -35.89 -28.78
CA PRO A 222 -20.47 -35.89 -29.11
C PRO A 222 -20.95 -37.34 -29.02
N SER A 223 -21.82 -37.65 -28.06
CA SER A 223 -22.58 -38.89 -28.09
C SER A 223 -23.55 -38.80 -29.27
N ASP A 224 -23.23 -39.48 -30.38
CA ASP A 224 -24.21 -39.82 -31.41
C ASP A 224 -25.21 -40.82 -30.80
N GLY A 225 -26.23 -40.27 -30.13
CA GLY A 225 -27.34 -41.02 -29.54
C GLY A 225 -28.65 -40.26 -29.73
N PRO A 226 -29.76 -40.93 -30.11
CA PRO A 226 -30.98 -40.25 -30.53
C PRO A 226 -31.70 -39.57 -29.36
N ALA A 227 -32.41 -38.49 -29.69
CA ALA A 227 -33.22 -37.66 -28.79
C ALA A 227 -34.16 -38.46 -27.85
N PRO A 228 -34.48 -37.95 -26.64
CA PRO A 228 -35.12 -38.75 -25.61
C PRO A 228 -36.60 -38.99 -25.92
N ALA A 229 -37.01 -40.25 -25.88
CA ALA A 229 -38.42 -40.64 -25.85
C ALA A 229 -38.96 -40.59 -24.42
N LYS A 230 -40.21 -40.11 -24.32
CA LYS A 230 -40.98 -39.91 -23.09
C LYS A 230 -41.16 -41.19 -22.27
N GLY A 231 -40.94 -41.06 -20.96
CA GLY A 231 -41.72 -41.73 -19.91
C GLY A 231 -41.36 -43.18 -19.58
N ALA A 232 -40.72 -43.38 -18.43
CA ALA A 232 -40.97 -44.53 -17.55
C ALA A 232 -40.45 -44.21 -16.13
N ILE A 233 -41.36 -44.29 -15.16
CA ILE A 233 -41.06 -44.30 -13.72
C ILE A 233 -40.58 -45.70 -13.38
N ILE A 234 -39.43 -45.83 -12.72
CA ILE A 234 -39.14 -46.98 -11.84
C ILE A 234 -38.31 -46.50 -10.66
N ASN A 235 -38.83 -46.72 -9.46
CA ASN A 235 -38.16 -46.57 -8.17
C ASN A 235 -37.06 -47.64 -8.03
N ASP A 236 -35.99 -47.37 -7.28
CA ASP A 236 -35.62 -48.19 -6.12
C ASP A 236 -34.49 -47.55 -5.30
N THR A 237 -34.61 -47.76 -3.99
CA THR A 237 -33.89 -47.25 -2.81
C THR A 237 -32.42 -47.74 -2.69
N PRO A 238 -31.61 -47.13 -1.80
CA PRO A 238 -30.16 -47.35 -1.71
C PRO A 238 -29.82 -48.54 -0.81
N ASP A 239 -28.68 -49.19 -1.06
CA ASP A 239 -28.10 -50.16 -0.13
C ASP A 239 -26.60 -49.86 0.08
N GLU A 240 -26.22 -49.87 1.36
CA GLU A 240 -24.88 -49.66 1.88
C GLU A 240 -24.07 -50.97 1.78
N ASN A 241 -22.74 -50.90 1.62
CA ASN A 241 -21.77 -51.68 2.40
C ASN A 241 -20.31 -51.37 2.03
N GLU A 242 -19.47 -51.52 3.06
CA GLU A 242 -18.11 -51.03 3.26
C GLU A 242 -16.98 -51.88 2.63
N ALA A 243 -15.78 -51.29 2.69
CA ALA A 243 -14.47 -51.90 3.03
C ALA A 243 -13.41 -52.11 1.93
N GLU A 244 -12.32 -51.33 2.10
CA GLU A 244 -10.87 -51.55 1.92
C GLU A 244 -10.34 -52.62 0.94
N GLU A 245 -9.40 -52.23 0.05
CA GLU A 245 -8.00 -52.72 0.11
C GLU A 245 -7.05 -51.98 -0.86
N SER A 246 -5.84 -51.73 -0.37
CA SER A 246 -4.66 -51.14 -1.00
C SER A 246 -3.80 -52.12 -1.82
N LYS A 247 -3.16 -51.65 -2.90
CA LYS A 247 -1.89 -52.11 -3.56
C LYS A 247 -1.77 -51.37 -4.92
N GLN A 248 -0.64 -50.92 -5.48
CA GLN A 248 0.79 -50.99 -5.17
C GLN A 248 1.53 -49.97 -6.07
N ILE A 249 2.73 -49.58 -5.63
CA ILE A 249 3.68 -48.59 -6.17
C ILE A 249 4.44 -49.16 -7.40
N ASP A 250 4.97 -48.27 -8.26
CA ASP A 250 6.27 -48.27 -8.99
C ASP A 250 6.12 -47.35 -10.24
N ASP A 251 6.96 -46.39 -10.64
CA ASP A 251 8.35 -46.07 -10.35
C ASP A 251 8.67 -44.62 -10.83
N ILE A 252 9.72 -44.01 -10.26
CA ILE A 252 10.23 -42.65 -10.51
C ILE A 252 11.26 -42.67 -11.67
N PRO A 253 11.62 -41.54 -12.32
CA PRO A 253 12.91 -40.96 -11.93
C PRO A 253 12.94 -39.42 -11.81
N ILE A 254 13.71 -39.02 -10.80
CA ILE A 254 14.13 -37.69 -10.39
C ILE A 254 15.21 -37.16 -11.37
N GLY A 255 15.15 -35.87 -11.67
CA GLY A 255 16.29 -35.06 -12.10
C GLY A 255 16.40 -33.86 -11.17
N GLU A 256 17.41 -33.88 -10.30
CA GLU A 256 17.79 -32.82 -9.37
C GLU A 256 18.41 -31.63 -10.12
N ASP A 257 18.12 -30.42 -9.65
CA ASP A 257 19.15 -29.40 -9.37
C ASP A 257 18.55 -28.31 -8.48
N ASN A 258 18.84 -28.42 -7.19
CA ASN A 258 18.79 -27.35 -6.20
C ASN A 258 20.06 -27.47 -5.38
N GLN A 259 20.79 -26.37 -5.19
CA GLN A 259 21.53 -26.18 -3.94
C GLN A 259 21.68 -24.70 -3.63
N ALA A 260 20.96 -24.30 -2.58
CA ALA A 260 21.15 -23.11 -1.79
C ALA A 260 22.37 -23.31 -0.87
N GLU A 261 23.15 -22.26 -0.65
CA GLU A 261 24.25 -22.26 0.32
C GLU A 261 23.74 -22.06 1.75
N GLU A 262 24.18 -22.96 2.64
CA GLU A 262 24.10 -22.87 4.10
C GLU A 262 24.92 -21.69 4.64
N SER A 263 24.42 -21.04 5.70
CA SER A 263 25.24 -20.22 6.60
C SER A 263 25.33 -20.91 7.96
N LYS A 264 26.58 -21.13 8.38
CA LYS A 264 26.98 -21.87 9.58
C LYS A 264 26.68 -21.12 10.88
N GLU A 265 26.25 -21.90 11.86
CA GLU A 265 26.37 -21.69 13.30
C GLU A 265 27.75 -21.12 13.69
N MET A 266 27.77 -20.14 14.59
CA MET A 266 28.97 -19.78 15.35
C MET A 266 28.64 -19.67 16.85
N ASP A 267 29.52 -20.30 17.61
CA ASP A 267 29.48 -20.57 19.04
C ASP A 267 29.39 -19.35 19.97
N ALA A 268 28.81 -19.63 21.13
CA ALA A 268 28.76 -18.78 22.32
C ALA A 268 30.16 -18.39 22.84
N ILE A 269 30.31 -17.13 23.26
CA ILE A 269 31.42 -16.65 24.10
C ILE A 269 30.80 -15.99 25.34
N PRO A 270 31.30 -16.29 26.57
CA PRO A 270 30.58 -16.02 27.81
C PRO A 270 30.61 -14.55 28.22
N SER A 271 29.55 -14.18 28.93
CA SER A 271 29.34 -12.94 29.67
C SER A 271 30.52 -12.63 30.60
N GLY A 272 31.17 -11.48 30.36
CA GLY A 272 31.99 -10.77 31.35
C GLY A 272 31.15 -9.70 32.02
N GLU A 273 31.18 -9.69 33.35
CA GLU A 273 30.59 -8.69 34.24
C GLU A 273 31.15 -7.30 33.90
N ASP A 274 30.29 -6.28 33.83
CA ASP A 274 30.72 -4.91 34.10
C ASP A 274 29.58 -4.15 34.79
N GLY A 275 29.98 -3.50 35.89
CA GLY A 275 29.12 -3.06 36.98
C GLY A 275 28.15 -1.94 36.64
N ASP A 276 27.05 -1.95 37.39
CA ASP A 276 26.24 -0.78 37.69
C ASP A 276 27.12 0.42 38.06
N LEU A 277 27.06 1.47 37.25
CA LEU A 277 27.48 2.81 37.64
C LEU A 277 26.24 3.70 37.69
N GLN A 278 25.67 3.81 38.88
CA GLN A 278 24.88 4.97 39.28
C GLN A 278 25.79 6.21 39.31
N PRO A 279 25.32 7.38 38.87
CA PRO A 279 25.77 8.63 39.44
C PRO A 279 24.69 9.17 40.38
N ASP A 280 24.89 8.93 41.67
CA ASP A 280 24.45 9.87 42.69
C ASP A 280 25.20 11.19 42.47
N ASN A 281 24.46 12.29 42.27
CA ASN A 281 24.90 13.57 42.77
C ASN A 281 23.72 14.48 43.09
N GLN A 282 23.49 14.63 44.39
CA GLN A 282 22.67 15.66 45.00
C GLN A 282 23.41 17.02 44.99
N LEU A 283 22.62 18.09 44.91
CA LEU A 283 22.89 19.51 45.28
C LEU A 283 23.64 20.34 44.22
N ASN A 284 23.25 21.56 43.84
CA ASN A 284 22.39 22.56 44.46
C ASN A 284 21.56 23.30 43.38
N GLY A 285 20.41 23.83 43.78
CA GLY A 285 19.48 24.50 42.89
C GLY A 285 19.82 25.95 42.55
N GLU A 286 19.24 26.40 41.43
CA GLU A 286 18.83 27.78 41.21
C GLU A 286 17.52 27.74 40.40
N LYS A 287 16.45 28.24 41.02
CA LYS A 287 15.17 28.52 40.35
C LYS A 287 15.40 29.74 39.47
N VAL A 288 15.17 29.61 38.16
CA VAL A 288 14.88 30.74 37.29
C VAL A 288 13.51 30.50 36.67
N SER A 289 12.56 31.32 37.10
CA SER A 289 11.24 31.50 36.52
C SER A 289 11.28 32.66 35.54
N GLU A 290 10.80 32.47 34.31
CA GLU A 290 10.30 33.53 33.40
C GLU A 290 9.67 32.82 32.18
N ALA A 291 8.34 32.75 32.09
CA ALA A 291 7.42 33.75 31.54
C ALA A 291 7.37 33.73 29.99
N CYS A 292 6.30 33.14 29.45
CA CYS A 292 5.88 33.32 28.06
C CYS A 292 5.31 34.74 27.87
N PRO A 293 5.63 35.47 26.78
CA PRO A 293 4.86 36.64 26.40
C PRO A 293 3.63 36.23 25.59
N ASN A 294 2.48 36.74 26.00
CA ASN A 294 1.25 36.78 25.22
C ASN A 294 1.36 37.94 24.22
N ASP A 295 1.17 37.67 22.93
CA ASP A 295 0.89 38.70 21.93
C ASP A 295 -0.60 38.67 21.60
N GLU A 296 -1.38 39.50 22.30
CA GLU A 296 -2.66 40.01 21.82
C GLU A 296 -2.46 41.46 21.39
N ASP A 297 -2.56 41.76 20.09
CA ASP A 297 -2.69 43.13 19.60
C ASP A 297 -3.85 43.26 18.60
N GLY A 298 -5.00 43.64 19.16
CA GLY A 298 -5.73 44.86 18.81
C GLY A 298 -5.77 45.34 17.36
N LYS A 299 -6.88 45.03 16.69
CA LYS A 299 -7.43 45.69 15.49
C LYS A 299 -7.87 47.15 15.80
N PRO A 300 -7.65 48.15 14.93
CA PRO A 300 -8.34 49.43 15.01
C PRO A 300 -9.57 49.48 14.06
N PRO A 301 -10.58 50.33 14.34
CA PRO A 301 -11.85 50.32 13.63
C PRO A 301 -11.87 51.24 12.40
N SER A 302 -12.78 50.90 11.48
CA SER A 302 -13.19 51.68 10.32
C SER A 302 -14.08 52.87 10.69
N GLY A 303 -13.89 54.02 10.04
CA GLY A 303 -14.84 55.15 10.02
C GLY A 303 -14.65 55.97 8.74
N ALA A 304 -15.74 56.22 8.04
CA ALA A 304 -15.85 56.71 6.67
C ALA A 304 -15.73 58.25 6.50
N ASN A 305 -15.85 58.68 5.23
CA ASN A 305 -15.89 60.03 4.64
C ASN A 305 -14.56 60.37 3.94
N GLY A 306 -14.45 60.77 2.68
CA GLY A 306 -15.39 61.26 1.67
C GLY A 306 -14.62 62.26 0.80
N GLU A 307 -14.88 62.26 -0.51
CA GLU A 307 -14.61 63.35 -1.47
C GLU A 307 -13.21 63.55 -2.11
N THR A 308 -13.21 63.32 -3.44
CA THR A 308 -12.78 64.23 -4.55
C THR A 308 -11.32 64.42 -4.99
N SER A 309 -11.19 64.45 -6.34
CA SER A 309 -10.26 65.22 -7.20
C SER A 309 -8.88 64.60 -7.48
N MET A 310 -8.65 64.04 -8.69
CA MET A 310 -8.01 64.64 -9.89
C MET A 310 -6.49 64.87 -9.77
N GLU A 311 -5.77 64.33 -10.79
CA GLU A 311 -4.54 64.83 -11.46
C GLU A 311 -3.32 65.15 -10.55
N GLU A 312 -2.08 64.72 -10.81
CA GLU A 312 -1.32 64.50 -12.05
C GLU A 312 -0.48 63.21 -12.01
#